data_AF-A0A3D2JM37-F1
#
_entry.id   AF-A0A3D2JM37-F1
#
_cell.length_a   1.000
_cell.length_b   1.000
_cell.length_c   1.000
_cell.angle_alpha   90.00
_cell.angle_beta   90.00
_cell.angle_gamma   90.00
#
_symmetry.space_group_name_H-M   'P 1'
#
loop_
_entity.id
_entity.type
_entity.pdbx_description
1 polymer ?
#
loop_
_entity_poly.entity_id
_entity_poly.type
_entity_poly.pdbx_seq_one_letter_code
_entity_poly.pdbx_strand_id
1 'polypeptide(L)'
;MKVPISWLREYIDFDMSLEDLAHRLTMGGNEVEAIVRTGWIDNVVVGHVQAVAQHPDADRLRLVTVDHGSGVAEVVCGAPNVA
;
A
#
# COMPACT_ATOMS: atom_id res chain seq x y z
N MET A 1 13.65 -11.98 5.89
CA MET A 1 12.44 -11.46 6.59
C MET A 1 12.29 -9.98 6.23
N LYS A 2 11.07 -9.45 6.13
CA LYS A 2 10.84 -8.00 5.94
C LYS A 2 10.22 -7.40 7.20
N VAL A 3 10.71 -6.24 7.63
CA VAL A 3 10.23 -5.55 8.83
C VAL A 3 10.02 -4.07 8.48
N PRO A 4 8.82 -3.50 8.70
CA PRO A 4 8.60 -2.06 8.55
C PRO A 4 9.42 -1.28 9.59
N ILE A 5 10.08 -0.21 9.15
CA ILE A 5 10.86 0.65 10.04
C ILE A 5 9.97 1.33 11.09
N SER A 6 8.74 1.70 10.73
CA SER A 6 7.77 2.25 11.67
C SER A 6 7.49 1.28 12.81
N TRP A 7 7.29 0.00 12.49
CA TRP A 7 7.03 -1.05 13.48
C TRP A 7 8.25 -1.29 14.38
N LEU A 8 9.47 -1.30 13.83
CA LEU A 8 10.68 -1.44 14.64
C LEU A 8 10.84 -0.30 15.64
N ARG A 9 10.48 0.94 15.25
CA ARG A 9 10.53 2.12 16.13
C ARG A 9 9.53 2.07 17.29
N GLU A 10 8.51 1.23 17.22
CA GLU A 10 7.61 1.01 18.37
C GLU A 10 8.29 0.24 19.51
N TYR A 11 9.40 -0.46 19.24
CA TYR A 11 10.13 -1.26 20.23
C TYR A 11 11.44 -0.63 20.68
N ILE A 12 12.11 0.10 19.79
CA ILE A 12 13.42 0.69 20.07
C ILE A 12 13.58 2.03 19.36
N ASP A 13 14.05 3.03 20.12
CA ASP A 13 14.45 4.32 19.57
C ASP A 13 15.85 4.24 18.97
N PHE A 14 16.01 4.84 17.78
CA PHE A 14 17.30 4.99 17.13
C PHE A 14 17.33 6.26 16.27
N ASP A 15 18.42 7.00 16.38
CA ASP A 15 18.70 8.22 15.63
C ASP A 15 19.92 7.99 14.72
N MET A 16 19.75 7.11 13.74
CA MET A 16 20.76 6.81 12.73
C MET A 16 20.11 6.61 11.36
N SER A 17 20.93 6.67 10.31
CA SER A 17 20.48 6.38 8.95
C SER A 17 20.02 4.92 8.81
N LEU A 18 19.21 4.63 7.79
CA LEU A 18 18.77 3.24 7.54
C LEU A 18 19.95 2.37 7.10
N GLU A 19 20.93 2.97 6.44
CA GLU A 19 22.17 2.36 6.00
C GLU A 19 23.05 1.95 7.19
N ASP A 20 23.20 2.84 8.19
CA ASP A 20 23.92 2.52 9.44
C ASP A 20 23.21 1.45 10.27
N LEU A 21 21.88 1.52 10.35
CA LEU A 21 21.07 0.51 11.01
C LEU A 21 21.25 -0.86 10.34
N ALA A 22 21.18 -0.90 9.01
CA ALA A 22 21.37 -2.13 8.25
C ALA A 22 22.77 -2.73 8.45
N HIS A 23 23.80 -1.88 8.49
CA HIS A 23 25.16 -2.31 8.78
C HIS A 23 25.28 -2.90 10.19
N ARG A 24 24.73 -2.23 11.22
CA ARG A 24 24.75 -2.72 12.60
C ARG A 24 24.01 -4.04 12.77
N LEU A 25 22.84 -4.19 12.15
CA LEU A 25 22.08 -5.44 12.15
C LEU A 25 22.91 -6.58 11.54
N THR A 26 23.53 -6.33 10.39
CA THR A 26 24.39 -7.30 9.70
C THR A 26 25.58 -7.70 10.56
N MET A 27 26.28 -6.73 11.17
CA MET A 27 27.39 -7.01 12.09
C MET A 27 26.94 -7.72 13.37
N GLY A 28 25.68 -7.55 13.78
CA GLY A 28 25.03 -8.29 14.87
C GLY A 28 24.53 -9.69 14.50
N GLY A 29 24.81 -10.17 13.28
CA GLY A 29 24.41 -11.50 12.80
C GLY A 29 23.06 -11.55 12.09
N ASN A 30 22.40 -10.41 11.89
CA ASN A 30 21.13 -10.29 11.18
C ASN A 30 21.37 -9.58 9.84
N GLU A 31 21.76 -10.34 8.83
CA GLU A 31 22.08 -9.81 7.50
C GLU A 31 20.90 -9.05 6.88
N VAL A 32 21.18 -7.84 6.37
CA VAL A 32 20.20 -7.01 5.66
C VAL A 32 20.50 -7.03 4.16
N GLU A 33 19.71 -7.79 3.42
CA GLU A 33 19.85 -7.93 1.96
C GLU A 33 19.48 -6.66 1.19
N ALA A 34 18.41 -5.96 1.62
CA ALA A 34 17.90 -4.78 0.91
C ALA A 34 17.09 -3.86 1.81
N ILE A 35 17.12 -2.56 1.48
CA ILE A 35 16.25 -1.54 2.03
C ILE A 35 15.25 -1.14 0.93
N VAL A 36 13.95 -1.31 1.20
CA VAL A 36 12.89 -1.00 0.24
C VAL A 36 12.02 0.14 0.78
N ARG A 37 11.87 1.21 0.00
CA ARG A 37 10.94 2.31 0.30
C ARG A 37 9.62 2.06 -0.42
N THR A 38 8.51 2.08 0.31
CA THR A 38 7.16 1.85 -0.23
C THR A 38 6.20 2.95 0.24
N GLY A 39 5.06 3.09 -0.41
CA GLY A 39 3.95 3.93 0.08
C GLY A 39 3.87 5.35 -0.50
N TRP A 40 4.66 5.71 -1.51
CA TRP A 40 4.52 7.00 -2.19
C TRP A 40 3.92 6.84 -3.60
N ILE A 41 2.71 7.37 -3.79
CA ILE A 41 2.08 7.53 -5.11
C ILE A 41 1.30 8.85 -5.08
N ASP A 42 1.57 9.74 -6.03
CA ASP A 42 0.89 11.04 -6.11
C ASP A 42 -0.58 10.87 -6.56
N ASN A 43 -1.46 11.72 -6.04
CA ASN A 43 -2.88 11.79 -6.40
C ASN A 43 -3.70 10.51 -6.14
N VAL A 44 -3.25 9.66 -5.20
CA VAL A 44 -4.03 8.52 -4.73
C VAL A 44 -4.78 8.90 -3.45
N VAL A 45 -6.09 8.66 -3.44
CA VAL A 45 -6.98 8.94 -2.31
C VAL A 45 -7.74 7.70 -1.90
N VAL A 46 -8.23 7.69 -0.66
CA VAL A 46 -9.14 6.65 -0.17
C VAL A 46 -10.54 6.94 -0.71
N GLY A 47 -11.18 5.93 -1.29
CA GLY A 47 -12.56 5.99 -1.75
C GLY A 47 -13.41 4.87 -1.17
N HIS A 48 -14.71 5.12 -1.05
CA HIS A 48 -15.72 4.18 -0.59
C HIS A 48 -16.59 3.72 -1.75
N VAL A 49 -16.68 2.40 -1.94
CA VAL A 49 -17.56 1.81 -2.96
C VAL A 49 -19.02 1.94 -2.51
N GLN A 50 -19.82 2.66 -3.30
CA GLN A 50 -21.25 2.84 -3.03
C GLN A 50 -22.12 1.81 -3.77
N ALA A 51 -21.70 1.40 -4.98
CA ALA A 51 -22.41 0.43 -5.79
C ALA A 51 -21.47 -0.31 -6.74
N VAL A 52 -21.85 -1.55 -7.06
CA VAL A 52 -21.16 -2.42 -8.01
C VAL A 52 -22.17 -3.03 -8.97
N ALA A 53 -21.97 -2.86 -10.27
CA ALA A 53 -22.78 -3.45 -11.33
C ALA A 53 -21.90 -4.21 -12.33
N GLN A 54 -22.49 -5.16 -13.06
CA GLN A 54 -21.80 -5.83 -14.18
C GLN A 54 -21.58 -4.83 -15.32
N HIS A 55 -20.39 -4.83 -15.92
CA HIS A 55 -20.16 -4.00 -17.11
C HIS A 55 -21.01 -4.54 -18.28
N PRO A 56 -21.77 -3.69 -18.99
CA PRO A 56 -22.72 -4.14 -20.03
C PRO A 56 -22.03 -4.88 -21.18
N ASP A 57 -20.83 -4.43 -21.55
CA ASP A 57 -20.09 -4.97 -22.70
C ASP A 57 -18.89 -5.85 -22.33
N ALA A 58 -18.73 -6.23 -21.05
CA ALA A 58 -17.55 -7.00 -20.61
C ALA A 58 -17.84 -7.94 -19.44
N ASP A 59 -17.76 -9.24 -19.68
CA ASP A 59 -18.07 -10.28 -18.69
C ASP A 59 -17.12 -10.27 -17.47
N ARG A 60 -15.89 -9.81 -17.66
CA ARG A 60 -14.84 -9.83 -16.62
C ARG A 60 -14.66 -8.49 -15.90
N LEU A 61 -15.47 -7.49 -16.21
CA LEU A 61 -15.35 -6.14 -15.65
C LEU A 61 -16.62 -5.76 -14.91
N ARG A 62 -16.44 -4.89 -13.92
CA ARG A 62 -17.53 -4.29 -13.15
C ARG A 62 -17.50 -2.78 -13.30
N LEU A 63 -18.68 -2.19 -13.30
CA LEU A 63 -18.88 -0.76 -13.20
C LEU A 63 -19.08 -0.43 -11.71
N VAL A 64 -18.21 0.40 -11.15
CA VAL A 64 -18.13 0.67 -9.71
C VAL A 64 -18.36 2.15 -9.48
N THR A 65 -19.36 2.48 -8.67
CA THR A 65 -19.59 3.84 -8.20
C THR A 65 -18.82 4.05 -6.91
N VAL A 66 -17.87 4.99 -6.90
CA VAL A 66 -16.96 5.26 -5.77
C VAL A 66 -17.09 6.70 -5.34
N ASP A 67 -17.27 6.92 -4.05
CA ASP A 67 -17.14 8.23 -3.42
C ASP A 67 -15.72 8.43 -2.92
N HIS A 68 -15.02 9.44 -3.42
CA HIS A 68 -13.64 9.75 -3.07
C HIS A 68 -13.53 11.01 -2.19
N GLY A 69 -14.60 11.41 -1.51
CA GLY A 69 -14.65 12.52 -0.56
C GLY A 69 -14.77 13.92 -1.18
N SER A 70 -14.35 14.09 -2.44
CA SER A 70 -14.59 15.31 -3.24
C SER A 70 -15.69 15.13 -4.28
N GLY A 71 -16.29 13.94 -4.39
CA GLY A 71 -17.32 13.63 -5.35
C GLY A 71 -17.52 12.13 -5.52
N VAL A 72 -18.56 11.79 -6.29
CA VAL A 72 -18.86 10.43 -6.70
C VAL A 72 -18.44 10.27 -8.16
N ALA A 73 -17.68 9.21 -8.43
CA ALA A 73 -17.20 8.86 -9.75
C ALA A 73 -17.58 7.43 -10.11
N GLU A 74 -17.76 7.18 -11.40
CA GLU A 74 -17.95 5.83 -11.93
C GLU A 74 -16.65 5.35 -12.56
N VAL A 75 -16.17 4.17 -12.15
CA VAL A 75 -14.91 3.59 -12.60
C VAL A 75 -15.10 2.13 -13.00
N VAL A 76 -14.27 1.65 -13.92
CA VAL A 76 -14.27 0.25 -14.35
C VAL A 76 -13.22 -0.51 -13.56
N CYS A 77 -13.61 -1.61 -12.91
CA CYS A 77 -12.71 -2.45 -12.12
C CYS A 77 -12.85 -3.93 -12.50
N GLY A 78 -11.72 -4.61 -12.70
CA GLY A 78 -11.67 -6.05 -13.01
C GLY A 78 -11.32 -6.94 -11.81
N ALA A 79 -11.10 -6.35 -10.63
CA ALA A 79 -10.72 -7.12 -9.45
C ALA A 79 -11.91 -7.95 -8.93
N PRO A 80 -11.76 -9.27 -8.73
CA PRO A 80 -12.88 -10.14 -8.35
C PRO A 80 -13.37 -9.91 -6.91
N ASN A 81 -12.58 -9.24 -6.08
CA ASN A 81 -12.85 -8.95 -4.68
C ASN A 81 -13.51 -7.58 -4.45
N VAL A 82 -13.90 -6.85 -5.50
CA VAL A 82 -14.70 -5.63 -5.35
C VAL A 82 -16.14 -6.02 -5.02
N ALA A 83 -16.67 -5.47 -3.93
CA ALA A 83 -18.00 -5.75 -3.38
C ALA A 83 -18.70 -4.43 -3.04
#